data_AF-X1MR23-F1
#
_entry.id   AF-X1MR23-F1
#
_cell.length_a   1.000
_cell.length_b   1.000
_cell.length_c   1.000
_cell.angle_alpha   90.00
_cell.angle_beta   90.00
_cell.angle_gamma   90.00
#
_symmetry.space_group_name_H-M   'P 1'
#
loop_
_entity.id
_entity.type
_entity.pdbx_description
1 polymer ?
#
loop_
_entity_poly.entity_id
_entity_poly.type
_entity_poly.pdbx_seq_one_letter_code
_entity_poly.pdbx_strand_id
1 'polypeptide(L)'
;MLFTLLVVTPGEVAKVPFDIAEAETEIAGGLLVEYSGRNLALFYLADTIKAFAMVSLVVALFFPYNLSPVIGIEPAAPAVVVDALFFLLKVFL
;
A
#
# COMPACT_ATOMS: atom_id res chain seq x y z
N MET A 1 -16.99 8.52 0.07
CA MET A 1 -15.69 8.51 -0.64
C MET A 1 -14.63 7.70 0.09
N LEU A 2 -14.37 7.92 1.39
CA LEU A 2 -13.44 7.05 2.12
C LEU A 2 -13.93 5.60 2.20
N PHE A 3 -15.16 5.40 2.67
CA PHE A 3 -15.77 4.07 2.78
C PHE A 3 -15.77 3.31 1.45
N THR A 4 -16.13 3.99 0.35
CA THR A 4 -16.13 3.40 -0.99
C THR A 4 -14.73 2.97 -1.42
N LEU A 5 -13.71 3.78 -1.11
CA LEU A 5 -12.33 3.45 -1.46
C LEU A 5 -11.83 2.25 -0.64
N LEU A 6 -12.14 2.19 0.66
CA LEU A 6 -11.81 1.05 1.52
C LEU A 6 -12.44 -0.28 1.05
N VAL A 7 -13.65 -0.23 0.48
CA VAL A 7 -14.31 -1.42 -0.08
C VAL A 7 -13.66 -1.85 -1.41
N VAL A 8 -13.21 -0.90 -2.23
CA VAL A 8 -12.60 -1.18 -3.55
C VAL A 8 -11.13 -1.58 -3.43
N THR A 9 -10.39 -1.07 -2.45
CA THR A 9 -8.94 -1.33 -2.29
C THR A 9 -8.58 -2.82 -2.24
N PRO A 10 -9.26 -3.70 -1.49
CA PRO A 10 -8.99 -5.13 -1.52
C PRO A 10 -9.14 -5.77 -2.91
N GLY A 11 -10.10 -5.28 -3.70
CA GLY A 11 -10.32 -5.69 -5.08
C GLY A 11 -9.15 -5.31 -6.00
N GLU A 12 -8.68 -4.08 -5.90
CA GLU A 12 -7.56 -3.57 -6.71
C GLU A 12 -6.23 -4.26 -6.35
N VAL A 13 -6.02 -4.54 -5.06
CA VAL A 13 -4.83 -5.25 -4.60
C VAL A 13 -4.94 -6.77 -4.87
N ALA A 14 -6.09 -7.26 -5.35
CA ALA A 14 -6.35 -8.69 -5.57
C ALA A 14 -6.07 -9.53 -4.32
N LYS A 15 -6.51 -9.03 -3.15
CA LYS A 15 -6.41 -9.73 -1.87
C LYS A 15 -7.78 -10.26 -1.45
N VAL A 16 -7.77 -11.31 -0.63
CA VAL A 16 -8.98 -11.92 -0.06
C VAL A 16 -9.94 -10.82 0.39
N PRO A 17 -11.20 -10.80 -0.09
CA PRO A 17 -11.92 -11.88 -0.82
C PRO A 17 -11.84 -11.83 -2.36
N PHE A 18 -10.97 -11.02 -2.96
CA PHE A 18 -10.90 -10.77 -4.41
C PHE A 18 -9.65 -11.38 -5.08
N ASP A 19 -9.13 -12.48 -4.55
CA ASP A 19 -7.91 -13.17 -4.98
C ASP A 19 -8.14 -14.26 -6.06
N ILE A 20 -9.23 -14.17 -6.82
CA ILE A 20 -9.65 -15.20 -7.80
C ILE A 20 -8.59 -15.55 -8.86
N ALA A 21 -7.71 -14.60 -9.18
CA ALA A 21 -6.65 -14.80 -10.17
C ALA A 21 -5.50 -15.69 -9.67
N GLU A 22 -5.29 -15.75 -8.35
CA GLU A 22 -4.27 -16.58 -7.70
C GLU A 22 -4.90 -17.83 -7.08
N ALA A 23 -6.05 -17.66 -6.41
CA ALA A 23 -6.90 -18.67 -5.78
C ALA A 23 -6.19 -20.02 -5.55
N GLU A 24 -5.23 -20.03 -4.61
CA GLU A 24 -4.32 -21.16 -4.37
C GLU A 24 -5.06 -22.48 -4.16
N THR A 25 -6.22 -22.43 -3.49
CA THR A 25 -7.03 -23.61 -3.18
C THR A 25 -7.81 -24.15 -4.37
N GLU A 26 -8.14 -23.32 -5.36
CA GLU A 26 -9.03 -23.68 -6.48
C GLU A 26 -8.27 -23.89 -7.80
N ILE A 27 -7.24 -23.07 -8.05
CA ILE A 27 -6.47 -23.08 -9.31
C ILE A 27 -4.96 -23.23 -9.09
N ALA A 28 -4.54 -23.70 -7.90
CA ALA A 28 -3.16 -24.04 -7.58
C ALA A 28 -2.14 -22.89 -7.77
N GLY A 29 -2.53 -21.66 -7.45
CA GLY A 29 -1.65 -20.47 -7.50
C GLY A 29 -1.69 -19.73 -8.84
N GLY A 30 -2.58 -20.13 -9.76
CA GLY A 30 -2.84 -19.45 -11.02
C GLY A 30 -1.57 -19.24 -11.85
N LEU A 31 -1.39 -18.02 -12.38
CA LEU A 31 -0.22 -17.69 -13.19
C LEU A 31 1.11 -17.81 -12.42
N LEU A 32 1.11 -17.58 -11.11
CA LEU A 32 2.34 -17.52 -10.31
C LEU A 32 3.00 -18.91 -10.16
N VAL A 33 2.24 -19.99 -10.29
CA VAL A 33 2.76 -21.38 -10.21
C VAL A 33 3.72 -21.72 -11.36
N GLU A 34 3.61 -21.02 -12.49
CA GLU A 34 4.49 -21.21 -13.65
C GLU A 34 5.87 -20.54 -13.44
N TYR A 35 6.00 -19.66 -12.46
CA TYR A 35 7.22 -18.91 -12.18
C TYR A 35 7.94 -19.41 -10.93
N SER A 36 9.27 -19.25 -10.92
CA SER A 36 10.11 -19.58 -9.77
C SER A 36 11.28 -18.60 -9.60
N GLY A 37 11.93 -18.67 -8.44
CA GLY A 37 13.14 -17.90 -8.13
C GLY A 37 12.95 -16.39 -8.31
N ARG A 38 13.80 -15.77 -9.14
CA ARG A 38 13.84 -14.31 -9.32
C ARG A 38 12.54 -13.75 -9.94
N ASN A 39 11.97 -14.44 -10.92
CA ASN A 39 10.79 -13.92 -11.62
C ASN A 39 9.57 -13.93 -10.70
N LEU A 40 9.40 -15.00 -9.93
CA LEU A 40 8.38 -15.08 -8.89
C LEU A 40 8.55 -13.97 -7.83
N ALA A 41 9.79 -13.72 -7.39
CA ALA A 41 10.08 -12.64 -6.44
C ALA A 41 9.71 -11.26 -6.99
N LEU A 42 9.87 -11.01 -8.29
CA LEU A 42 9.46 -9.74 -8.92
C LEU A 42 7.95 -9.56 -8.92
N PHE A 43 7.17 -10.63 -9.13
CA PHE A 43 5.71 -10.57 -9.03
C PHE A 43 5.24 -10.24 -7.62
N TYR A 44 5.79 -10.91 -6.60
CA TYR A 44 5.47 -10.58 -5.19
C TYR A 44 5.90 -9.16 -4.79
N LEU A 45 7.05 -8.70 -5.29
CA LEU A 45 7.50 -7.33 -5.07
C LEU A 45 6.54 -6.32 -5.72
N ALA A 46 6.12 -6.58 -6.96
CA ALA A 46 5.16 -5.72 -7.66
C ALA A 46 3.82 -5.65 -6.92
N ASP A 47 3.32 -6.78 -6.43
CA ASP A 47 2.07 -6.81 -5.65
C ASP A 47 2.19 -6.06 -4.32
N THR A 48 3.32 -6.19 -3.64
CA THR A 48 3.62 -5.44 -2.40
C THR A 48 3.70 -3.93 -2.67
N ILE A 49 4.35 -3.51 -3.76
CA ILE A 49 4.44 -2.10 -4.16
C ILE A 49 3.05 -1.56 -4.52
N LYS A 50 2.22 -2.33 -5.22
CA LYS A 50 0.84 -1.97 -5.54
C LYS A 50 0.00 -1.75 -4.27
N ALA A 51 0.11 -2.66 -3.30
CA ALA A 51 -0.55 -2.52 -2.00
C ALA A 51 -0.11 -1.23 -1.28
N PHE A 52 1.20 -1.02 -1.17
CA PHE A 52 1.78 0.19 -0.57
C PHE A 52 1.31 1.47 -1.26
N ALA A 53 1.25 1.48 -2.59
CA ALA A 53 0.78 2.61 -3.38
C ALA A 53 -0.71 2.91 -3.12
N MET A 54 -1.56 1.89 -3.02
CA MET A 54 -2.98 2.10 -2.72
C MET A 54 -3.20 2.64 -1.31
N VAL A 55 -2.50 2.12 -0.30
CA VAL A 55 -2.61 2.65 1.07
C VAL A 55 -2.07 4.08 1.14
N SER A 56 -0.94 4.35 0.47
CA SER A 56 -0.40 5.71 0.34
C SER A 56 -1.40 6.69 -0.27
N LEU A 57 -2.15 6.25 -1.28
CA LEU A 57 -3.20 7.04 -1.91
C LEU A 57 -4.38 7.30 -0.96
N VAL A 58 -4.78 6.32 -0.15
CA VAL A 58 -5.81 6.52 0.90
C VAL A 58 -5.36 7.57 1.90
N VAL A 59 -4.12 7.46 2.41
CA VAL A 59 -3.55 8.39 3.38
C VAL A 59 -3.45 9.79 2.79
N ALA A 60 -2.97 9.93 1.55
CA ALA A 60 -2.83 11.22 0.88
C ALA A 60 -4.17 11.93 0.67
N LEU A 61 -5.24 11.19 0.35
CA LEU A 61 -6.55 11.77 0.07
C LEU A 61 -7.37 12.07 1.33
N PHE A 62 -7.29 11.22 2.36
CA PHE A 62 -8.17 11.32 3.53
C PHE A 62 -7.47 11.74 4.82
N PHE A 63 -6.15 11.62 4.90
CA PHE A 63 -5.35 11.97 6.08
C PHE A 63 -4.15 12.89 5.74
N PRO A 64 -4.37 14.04 5.05
CA PRO A 64 -3.30 14.89 4.51
C PRO A 64 -2.56 15.74 5.57
N TYR A 65 -2.90 15.60 6.86
CA TYR A 65 -2.33 16.41 7.92
C TYR A 65 -0.87 16.03 8.22
N ASN A 66 -0.01 17.03 8.41
CA ASN A 66 1.39 16.82 8.73
C ASN A 66 1.66 17.06 10.22
N LEU A 67 2.74 16.47 10.74
CA LEU A 67 3.08 16.58 12.15
C LEU A 67 3.86 17.87 12.41
N SER A 68 4.76 18.26 11.51
CA SER A 68 5.60 19.46 11.60
C SER A 68 4.86 20.74 12.03
N PRO A 69 3.71 21.13 11.42
CA PRO A 69 2.99 22.33 11.83
C PRO A 69 2.32 22.23 13.21
N VAL A 70 2.07 21.02 13.72
CA VAL A 70 1.45 20.79 15.04
C VAL A 70 2.48 20.94 16.16
N ILE A 71 3.72 20.53 15.92
CA ILE A 71 4.82 20.58 16.89
C ILE A 71 5.72 21.82 16.74
N GLY A 72 5.46 22.68 15.75
CA GLY A 72 6.17 23.95 15.56
C GLY A 72 7.59 23.82 15.03
N ILE A 73 7.87 22.83 14.16
CA ILE A 73 9.19 22.73 13.50
C ILE A 73 9.26 23.76 12.37
N GLU A 74 9.98 24.86 12.60
CA GLU A 74 10.19 25.92 11.61
C GLU A 74 11.25 25.60 10.54
N PRO A 75 12.39 24.94 10.85
CA PRO A 75 13.40 24.70 9.83
C PRO A 75 12.93 23.67 8.79
N ALA A 76 13.07 24.01 7.50
CA ALA A 76 12.52 23.22 6.40
C ALA A 76 13.10 21.79 6.30
N ALA A 77 14.40 21.62 6.52
CA ALA A 77 15.04 20.30 6.41
C ALA A 77 14.51 19.27 7.44
N PRO A 78 14.49 19.55 8.76
CA PRO A 78 13.91 18.62 9.73
C PRO A 78 12.39 18.48 9.57
N ALA A 79 11.67 19.53 9.15
CA ALA A 79 10.23 19.45 8.90
C ALA A 79 9.88 18.38 7.85
N VAL A 80 10.59 18.36 6.71
CA VAL A 80 10.36 17.39 5.63
C VAL A 80 10.65 15.96 6.11
N VAL A 81 11.72 15.74 6.87
CA VAL A 81 12.07 14.42 7.39
C VAL A 81 11.00 13.91 8.35
N VAL A 82 10.54 14.75 9.28
CA VAL A 82 9.50 14.40 10.24
C VAL A 82 8.17 14.11 9.55
N ASP A 83 7.77 14.94 8.58
CA ASP A 83 6.53 14.74 7.83
C ASP A 83 6.58 13.47 6.95
N ALA A 84 7.73 13.17 6.33
CA ALA A 84 7.91 11.94 5.57
C ALA A 84 7.85 10.69 6.46
N LEU A 85 8.51 10.71 7.63
CA LEU A 85 8.44 9.61 8.59
C LEU A 85 7.02 9.43 9.14
N PHE A 86 6.32 10.54 9.41
CA PHE A 86 4.94 10.50 9.86
C PHE A 86 3.99 9.96 8.76
N PHE A 87 4.21 10.33 7.51
CA PHE A 87 3.48 9.77 6.37
C PHE A 87 3.70 8.26 6.27
N LEU A 88 4.95 7.80 6.30
CA LEU A 88 5.26 6.37 6.28
C LEU A 88 4.60 5.63 7.43
N LEU A 89 4.64 6.19 8.65
CA LEU A 89 3.98 5.61 9.81
C LEU A 89 2.48 5.40 9.58
N LYS A 90 1.79 6.37 8.97
CA LYS A 90 0.36 6.23 8.62
C LYS A 90 0.09 5.17 7.55
N VAL A 91 1.04 4.97 6.63
CA VAL A 91 0.89 3.95 5.58
C VAL A 91 1.05 2.54 6.14
N PHE A 92 1.84 2.38 7.20
CA PHE A 92 2.05 1.09 7.87
C PHE A 92 1.07 0.79 9.01
N LEU A 93 0.30 1.77 9.46
CA LEU A 93 -0.71 1.64 10.52
C LEU A 93 -2.09 1.34 9.90
#